data_AF-A0A7C3HXH2-F1
#
_entry.id   AF-A0A7C3HXH2-F1
#
_cell.length_a   1.000
_cell.length_b   1.000
_cell.length_c   1.000
_cell.angle_alpha   90.00
_cell.angle_beta   90.00
_cell.angle_gamma   90.00
#
_symmetry.space_group_name_H-M   'P 1'
#
loop_
_entity.id
_entity.type
_entity.pdbx_description
1 polymer ?
#
loop_
_entity_poly.entity_id
_entity_poly.type
_entity_poly.pdbx_seq_one_letter_code
_entity_poly.pdbx_strand_id
1 'polypeptide(L)'
;MATQPNPAPVIVIRKKKGGHGGHHGGAWKVAYADFVTAMMALFIVLWLLSSDEKVRKAVGGYFQDPTGKGNLMGTTMNGAGEGLLLSQDDMSKLKEKLEQAMKEMPQFDQIKQNIEVTVTSEGLRIELLEKEGGMFFESGNARPTQKGAEL
;
A
#
# COMPACT_ATOMS: atom_id res chain seq x y z
N MET A 1 -47.18 -45.21 -73.89
CA MET A 1 -46.33 -45.63 -72.77
C MET A 1 -45.62 -44.39 -72.25
N ALA A 2 -46.02 -43.87 -71.10
CA ALA A 2 -45.54 -42.58 -70.58
C ALA A 2 -44.25 -42.75 -69.76
N THR A 3 -43.23 -41.95 -70.08
CA THR A 3 -41.98 -41.81 -69.33
C THR A 3 -42.21 -41.06 -68.03
N GLN A 4 -41.89 -41.68 -66.89
CA GLN A 4 -41.91 -41.05 -65.57
C GLN A 4 -40.72 -40.08 -65.41
N PRO A 5 -40.89 -38.90 -64.78
CA PRO A 5 -39.79 -37.97 -64.55
C PRO A 5 -38.89 -38.46 -63.39
N ASN A 6 -37.58 -38.48 -63.65
CA ASN A 6 -36.55 -38.83 -62.68
C ASN A 6 -36.44 -37.72 -61.61
N PRO A 7 -36.65 -37.99 -60.30
CA PRO A 7 -36.43 -36.97 -59.28
C PRO A 7 -34.93 -36.73 -59.10
N ALA A 8 -34.46 -35.52 -59.42
CA ALA A 8 -33.07 -35.14 -59.16
C ALA A 8 -32.76 -35.27 -57.66
N PRO A 9 -31.54 -35.74 -57.29
CA PRO A 9 -31.20 -35.94 -55.88
C PRO A 9 -31.13 -34.60 -55.14
N VAL A 10 -31.83 -34.51 -54.01
CA VAL A 10 -31.77 -33.35 -53.11
C VAL A 10 -30.41 -33.33 -52.42
N ILE A 11 -29.55 -32.39 -52.82
CA ILE A 11 -28.24 -32.18 -52.20
C ILE A 11 -28.43 -31.34 -50.94
N VAL A 12 -28.39 -31.99 -49.77
CA VAL A 12 -28.42 -31.29 -48.48
C VAL A 12 -27.01 -30.79 -48.15
N ILE A 13 -26.73 -29.52 -48.47
CA ILE A 13 -25.47 -28.87 -48.08
C ILE A 13 -25.56 -28.50 -46.59
N ARG A 14 -25.00 -29.34 -45.71
CA ARG A 14 -24.79 -28.99 -44.30
C ARG A 14 -23.59 -28.06 -44.18
N LYS A 15 -23.77 -26.76 -44.37
CA LYS A 15 -22.78 -25.78 -43.90
C LYS A 15 -22.77 -25.85 -42.37
N LYS A 16 -21.79 -26.57 -41.81
CA LYS A 16 -21.42 -26.39 -40.40
C LYS A 16 -20.95 -24.94 -40.30
N LYS A 17 -21.84 -24.04 -39.88
CA LYS A 17 -21.43 -22.71 -39.46
C LYS A 17 -20.46 -22.98 -38.33
N GLY A 18 -19.17 -22.70 -38.56
CA GLY A 18 -18.13 -22.74 -37.55
C GLY A 18 -18.51 -21.72 -36.50
N GLY A 19 -19.39 -22.13 -35.59
CA GLY A 19 -19.68 -21.40 -34.37
C GLY A 19 -18.37 -21.36 -33.62
N HIS A 20 -17.88 -20.14 -33.41
CA HIS A 20 -16.79 -19.86 -32.51
C HIS A 20 -17.15 -20.42 -31.13
N GLY A 21 -16.74 -21.68 -30.89
CA GLY A 21 -16.81 -22.32 -29.60
C GLY A 21 -15.59 -21.90 -28.80
N GLY A 22 -15.64 -20.69 -28.25
CA GLY A 22 -14.83 -20.36 -27.09
C GLY A 22 -15.15 -21.32 -25.92
N HIS A 23 -14.28 -21.34 -24.91
CA HIS A 23 -14.56 -21.74 -23.52
C HIS A 23 -14.27 -23.18 -23.03
N HIS A 24 -13.46 -24.03 -23.69
CA HIS A 24 -13.08 -25.34 -23.08
C HIS A 24 -11.58 -25.68 -23.01
N GLY A 25 -10.68 -24.84 -23.54
CA GLY A 25 -9.23 -25.09 -23.51
C GLY A 25 -8.45 -24.47 -22.35
N GLY A 26 -9.10 -23.67 -21.49
CA GLY A 26 -8.44 -22.91 -20.42
C GLY A 26 -8.63 -23.48 -19.01
N ALA A 27 -9.66 -24.29 -18.78
CA ALA A 27 -10.04 -24.75 -17.45
C ALA A 27 -8.94 -25.57 -16.74
N TRP A 28 -8.19 -26.37 -17.49
CA TRP A 28 -7.08 -27.17 -16.93
C TRP A 28 -5.91 -26.30 -16.43
N LYS A 29 -5.69 -25.13 -17.02
CA LYS A 29 -4.64 -24.18 -16.59
C LYS A 29 -5.03 -23.46 -15.31
N VAL A 30 -6.32 -23.18 -15.14
CA VAL A 30 -6.84 -22.60 -13.89
C VAL A 30 -6.67 -23.60 -12.75
N ALA A 31 -7.06 -24.86 -12.95
CA ALA A 31 -6.86 -25.90 -11.95
C ALA A 31 -5.37 -26.11 -11.60
N TYR A 32 -4.47 -26.02 -12.58
CA TYR A 32 -3.02 -26.08 -12.33
C TYR A 32 -2.51 -24.86 -11.55
N ALA A 33 -2.97 -23.65 -11.88
CA ALA A 33 -2.61 -22.43 -11.16
C ALA A 33 -3.06 -22.48 -9.70
N ASP A 34 -4.27 -22.99 -9.43
CA ASP A 34 -4.80 -23.15 -8.08
C ASP A 34 -3.98 -24.15 -7.27
N PHE A 35 -3.56 -25.26 -7.90
CA PHE A 35 -2.68 -26.25 -7.27
C PHE A 35 -1.31 -25.66 -6.89
N VAL A 36 -0.66 -24.94 -7.81
CA VAL A 36 0.64 -24.29 -7.55
C VAL A 36 0.51 -23.21 -6.47
N THR A 37 -0.59 -22.46 -6.48
CA THR A 37 -0.85 -21.41 -5.47
C THR A 37 -1.03 -22.02 -4.09
N ALA A 38 -1.74 -23.15 -3.97
CA ALA A 38 -1.89 -23.87 -2.71
C ALA A 38 -0.53 -24.36 -2.17
N MET A 39 0.33 -24.89 -3.04
CA MET A 39 1.68 -25.32 -2.65
C MET A 39 2.59 -24.14 -2.25
N MET A 40 2.48 -23.00 -2.94
CA MET A 40 3.20 -21.78 -2.60
C MET A 40 2.76 -21.23 -1.25
N ALA A 41 1.45 -21.19 -0.99
CA ALA A 41 0.91 -20.77 0.30
C ALA A 41 1.40 -21.68 1.44
N LEU A 42 1.37 -23.00 1.24
CA LEU A 42 1.90 -23.96 2.20
C LEU A 42 3.40 -23.74 2.45
N PHE A 43 4.17 -23.49 1.40
CA PHE A 43 5.60 -23.18 1.51
C PHE A 43 5.86 -21.93 2.34
N ILE A 44 5.14 -20.83 2.10
CA ILE A 44 5.28 -19.57 2.86
C ILE A 44 4.98 -19.79 4.35
N VAL A 45 3.96 -20.60 4.66
CA VAL A 45 3.62 -20.94 6.05
C VAL A 45 4.74 -21.74 6.71
N LEU A 46 5.25 -22.80 6.06
CA LEU A 46 6.36 -23.60 6.59
C LEU A 46 7.65 -22.77 6.72
N TRP A 47 7.92 -21.91 5.75
CA TRP A 47 9.05 -20.98 5.77
C TRP A 47 8.95 -20.01 6.96
N LEU A 48 7.76 -19.46 7.23
CA LEU A 48 7.50 -18.62 8.41
C LEU A 48 7.65 -19.37 9.73
N LEU A 49 7.29 -20.65 9.78
CA LEU A 49 7.49 -21.48 10.98
C LEU A 49 8.97 -21.74 11.28
N SER A 50 9.80 -21.81 10.23
CA SER A 50 11.26 -21.95 10.34
C SER A 50 11.99 -20.62 10.49
N SER A 51 11.30 -19.49 10.41
CA SER A 51 11.88 -18.15 10.51
C SER A 51 12.07 -17.71 11.96
N ASP A 52 12.88 -16.68 12.16
CA ASP A 52 13.15 -16.10 13.48
C ASP A 52 11.87 -15.59 14.17
N GLU A 53 11.85 -15.67 15.51
CA GLU A 53 10.70 -15.29 16.33
C GLU A 53 10.27 -13.82 16.10
N LYS A 54 11.23 -12.94 15.85
CA LYS A 54 10.99 -11.52 15.55
C LYS A 54 10.17 -11.35 14.26
N VAL A 55 10.54 -12.08 13.20
CA VAL A 55 9.85 -12.04 11.91
C VAL A 55 8.43 -12.58 12.05
N ARG A 56 8.26 -13.70 12.76
CA ARG A 56 6.94 -14.30 12.98
C ARG A 56 6.01 -13.39 13.79
N LYS A 57 6.54 -12.72 14.82
CA LYS A 57 5.78 -11.73 15.61
C LYS A 57 5.38 -10.50 14.79
N ALA A 58 6.29 -9.97 13.97
CA ALA A 58 5.99 -8.82 13.11
C ALA A 58 4.88 -9.13 12.11
N VAL A 59 4.97 -10.28 11.43
CA VAL A 59 3.95 -10.71 10.45
C VAL A 59 2.62 -11.00 11.15
N GLY A 60 2.61 -11.70 12.29
CA GLY A 60 1.39 -11.98 13.05
C GLY A 60 0.70 -10.71 13.58
N GLY A 61 1.48 -9.73 14.03
CA GLY A 61 0.97 -8.43 14.46
C GLY A 61 0.23 -7.68 13.37
N TYR A 62 0.77 -7.69 12.14
CA TYR A 62 0.15 -7.04 10.98
C TYR A 62 -1.25 -7.59 10.66
N PHE A 63 -1.47 -8.89 10.80
CA PHE A 63 -2.78 -9.50 10.57
C PHE A 63 -3.78 -9.28 11.71
N GLN A 64 -3.29 -9.07 12.94
CA GLN A 64 -4.15 -8.80 14.10
C GLN A 64 -4.60 -7.33 14.15
N ASP A 65 -3.80 -6.40 13.63
CA ASP A 65 -4.18 -4.99 13.47
C ASP A 65 -3.77 -4.45 12.08
N PRO A 66 -4.63 -4.66 11.06
CA PRO A 66 -4.37 -4.15 9.70
C PRO A 66 -4.53 -2.63 9.59
N THR A 67 -5.03 -1.96 10.64
CA THR A 67 -5.18 -0.50 10.69
C THR A 67 -3.94 0.22 11.22
N GLY A 68 -2.88 -0.51 11.57
CA GLY A 68 -1.62 0.06 12.06
C GLY A 68 -1.71 0.69 13.44
N LYS A 69 -2.81 0.48 14.17
CA LYS A 69 -3.05 1.06 15.51
C LYS A 69 -2.52 0.16 16.64
N GLY A 70 -1.92 -0.98 16.29
CA GLY A 70 -1.62 -2.07 17.21
C GLY A 70 -0.14 -2.46 17.14
N ASN A 71 0.64 -1.89 18.04
CA ASN A 71 1.87 -2.41 18.62
C ASN A 71 3.09 -2.82 17.74
N LEU A 72 2.99 -2.92 16.41
CA LEU A 72 4.07 -3.54 15.61
C LEU A 72 4.28 -2.87 14.24
N MET A 73 4.18 -1.54 14.16
CA MET A 73 4.49 -0.81 12.93
C MET A 73 6.00 -0.62 12.76
N GLY A 74 6.64 -1.61 12.14
CA GLY A 74 7.98 -1.50 11.59
C GLY A 74 7.98 -0.72 10.27
N THR A 75 7.91 0.61 10.34
CA THR A 75 8.25 1.50 9.23
C THR A 75 9.56 2.20 9.51
N THR A 76 10.65 1.46 9.43
CA THR A 76 11.96 1.98 9.03
C THR A 76 12.68 0.81 8.37
N MET A 77 13.17 1.02 7.15
CA MET A 77 13.95 0.08 6.34
C MET A 77 15.35 -0.17 6.94
N ASN A 78 15.42 -0.50 8.22
CA ASN A 78 16.60 -0.96 8.94
C ASN A 78 16.09 -1.72 10.16
N GLY A 79 16.16 -3.06 10.12
CA GLY A 79 15.58 -4.01 11.08
C GLY A 79 16.14 -3.97 12.51
N ALA A 80 16.24 -2.79 13.10
CA ALA A 80 16.59 -2.55 14.49
C ALA A 80 15.80 -1.32 14.98
N GLY A 81 14.51 -1.50 15.21
CA GLY A 81 13.68 -0.54 15.91
C GLY A 81 12.96 -1.26 17.02
N GLU A 82 13.36 -1.04 18.26
CA GLU A 82 12.42 -1.10 19.39
C GLU A 82 11.17 -0.35 18.93
N GLY A 83 10.06 -1.08 18.73
CA GLY A 83 8.79 -0.47 18.40
C GLY A 83 8.44 0.44 19.57
N LEU A 84 8.68 1.73 19.40
CA LEU A 84 8.28 2.75 20.36
C LEU A 84 6.76 2.63 20.45
N LEU A 85 6.27 2.06 21.55
CA LEU A 85 4.85 2.00 21.87
C LEU A 85 4.40 3.44 22.10
N LEU A 86 4.08 4.14 21.01
CA LEU A 86 3.60 5.50 21.08
C LEU A 86 2.10 5.44 21.40
N SER A 87 1.78 5.49 22.69
CA SER A 87 0.39 5.71 23.11
C SER A 87 -0.09 7.08 22.63
N GLN A 88 -1.40 7.25 22.47
CA GLN A 88 -1.97 8.58 22.18
C GLN A 88 -1.59 9.62 23.27
N ASP A 89 -1.36 9.16 24.49
CA ASP A 89 -0.82 9.96 25.59
C ASP A 89 0.63 10.40 25.32
N ASP A 90 1.44 9.52 24.72
CA ASP A 90 2.83 9.83 24.37
C ASP A 90 2.91 10.80 23.18
N MET A 91 1.94 10.75 22.25
CA MET A 91 1.81 11.73 21.17
C MET A 91 1.42 13.11 21.69
N SER A 92 0.56 13.18 22.70
CA SER A 92 0.21 14.44 23.34
C SER A 92 1.41 15.04 24.06
N LYS A 93 2.16 14.24 24.82
CA LYS A 93 3.41 14.67 25.47
C LYS A 93 4.49 15.08 24.46
N LEU A 94 4.61 14.36 23.34
CA LEU A 94 5.57 14.70 22.29
C LEU A 94 5.22 16.03 21.64
N LYS A 95 3.93 16.26 21.35
CA LYS A 95 3.44 17.55 20.87
C LYS A 95 3.79 18.68 21.84
N GLU A 96 3.48 18.51 23.13
CA GLU A 96 3.79 19.51 24.15
C GLU A 96 5.30 19.80 24.25
N LYS A 97 6.13 18.76 24.23
CA LYS A 97 7.60 18.91 24.27
C LYS A 97 8.14 19.60 23.03
N LEU A 98 7.60 19.29 21.85
CA LEU A 98 7.95 19.94 20.60
C LEU A 98 7.55 21.42 20.63
N GLU A 99 6.33 21.74 21.08
CA GLU A 99 5.87 23.12 21.25
C GLU A 99 6.70 23.90 22.28
N GLN A 100 7.16 23.25 23.34
CA GLN A 100 8.06 23.86 24.32
C GLN A 100 9.44 24.14 23.71
N ALA A 101 10.05 23.16 23.05
CA ALA A 101 11.36 23.34 22.39
C ALA A 101 11.31 24.45 21.32
N MET A 102 10.21 24.55 20.58
CA MET A 102 10.00 25.65 19.62
C MET A 102 9.85 27.03 20.28
N LYS A 103 9.39 27.11 21.53
CA LYS A 103 9.30 28.38 22.29
C LYS A 103 10.65 28.81 22.88
N GLU A 104 11.55 27.86 23.14
CA GLU A 104 12.85 28.13 23.76
C GLU A 104 13.86 28.74 22.77
N MET A 105 13.62 28.62 21.46
CA MET A 105 14.47 29.17 20.41
C MET A 105 13.92 30.52 19.90
N PRO A 106 14.63 31.66 20.10
CA PRO A 106 14.16 32.99 19.68
C PRO A 106 13.92 33.11 18.16
N GLN A 107 14.58 32.26 17.37
CA GLN A 107 14.46 32.23 15.91
C GLN A 107 13.16 31.56 15.43
N PHE A 108 12.51 30.75 16.27
CA PHE A 108 11.29 30.02 15.93
C PHE A 108 10.02 30.85 16.08
N ASP A 109 10.04 32.02 16.74
CA ASP A 109 8.84 32.85 16.93
C ASP A 109 8.19 33.27 15.59
N GLN A 110 9.01 33.52 14.57
CA GLN A 110 8.52 33.87 13.22
C GLN A 110 7.97 32.66 12.47
N ILE A 111 8.51 31.47 12.75
CA ILE A 111 8.21 30.24 12.00
C ILE A 111 7.10 29.44 12.69
N LYS A 112 6.85 29.68 13.97
CA LYS A 112 5.76 29.08 14.74
C LYS A 112 4.38 29.31 14.10
N GLN A 113 4.18 30.45 13.44
CA GLN A 113 2.94 30.75 12.73
C GLN A 113 2.78 29.95 11.42
N ASN A 114 3.88 29.34 10.99
CA ASN A 114 4.05 28.58 9.77
C ASN A 114 4.18 27.08 10.05
N ILE A 115 4.16 26.63 11.32
CA ILE A 115 4.22 25.22 11.69
C ILE A 115 2.91 24.84 12.38
N GLU A 116 2.18 23.87 11.82
CA GLU A 116 0.99 23.29 12.42
C GLU A 116 1.28 21.85 12.84
N VAL A 117 1.01 21.52 14.11
CA VAL A 117 1.25 20.19 14.67
C VAL A 117 -0.06 19.57 15.15
N THR A 118 -0.47 18.49 14.49
CA THR A 118 -1.75 17.81 14.71
C THR A 118 -1.53 16.36 15.10
N VAL A 119 -2.14 15.95 16.21
CA VAL A 119 -2.15 14.53 16.62
C VAL A 119 -3.21 13.82 15.78
N THR A 120 -2.78 12.84 15.02
CA THR A 120 -3.64 12.00 14.17
C THR A 120 -3.63 10.56 14.68
N SER A 121 -4.54 9.74 14.16
CA SER A 121 -4.56 8.31 14.53
C SER A 121 -3.37 7.52 14.01
N GLU A 122 -2.57 8.10 13.10
CA GLU A 122 -1.36 7.50 12.52
C GLU A 122 -0.07 8.03 13.18
N GLY A 123 -0.19 8.99 14.11
CA GLY A 123 0.95 9.63 14.78
C GLY A 123 0.87 11.16 14.73
N LEU A 124 2.03 11.82 14.84
CA LEU A 124 2.13 13.28 14.85
C LEU A 124 2.32 13.81 13.42
N ARG A 125 1.38 14.63 12.95
CA ARG A 125 1.46 15.33 11.67
C ARG A 125 2.05 16.72 11.90
N ILE A 126 3.12 17.06 11.18
CA ILE A 126 3.76 18.38 11.21
C ILE A 126 3.64 18.99 9.81
N GLU A 127 2.98 20.13 9.71
CA GLU A 127 2.76 20.85 8.44
C GLU A 127 3.52 22.17 8.47
N LEU A 128 4.30 22.42 7.42
CA LEU A 128 5.05 23.66 7.22
C LEU A 128 4.31 24.49 6.16
N LEU A 129 3.67 25.57 6.58
CA LEU A 129 2.91 26.49 5.74
C LEU A 129 3.74 27.73 5.40
N GLU A 130 3.91 28.02 4.12
CA GLU A 130 4.54 29.28 3.68
C GLU A 130 3.52 30.43 3.75
N LYS A 131 3.68 31.34 4.72
CA LYS A 131 2.95 32.61 4.81
C LYS A 131 3.87 33.78 4.41
N GLU A 132 3.29 34.96 4.25
CA GLU A 132 3.93 36.20 3.74
C GLU A 132 5.28 36.59 4.39
N GLY A 133 5.67 35.99 5.53
CA GLY A 133 6.93 36.23 6.25
C GLY A 133 8.20 35.51 5.74
N GLY A 134 8.10 34.66 4.71
CA GLY A 134 9.26 34.09 4.01
C GLY A 134 9.03 32.70 3.43
N MET A 135 9.57 32.47 2.22
CA MET A 135 9.55 31.17 1.55
C MET A 135 10.58 30.24 2.20
N PHE A 136 10.23 28.98 2.46
CA PHE A 136 11.19 27.97 2.93
C PHE A 136 12.05 27.46 1.78
N PHE A 137 11.52 27.53 0.56
CA PHE A 137 12.22 27.17 -0.67
C PHE A 137 12.34 28.37 -1.62
N GLU A 138 13.38 28.37 -2.45
CA GLU A 138 13.52 29.32 -3.55
C GLU A 138 12.32 29.17 -4.51
N SER A 139 11.74 30.29 -4.95
CA SER A 139 10.61 30.25 -5.88
C SER A 139 10.95 29.48 -7.15
N GLY A 140 10.19 28.41 -7.43
CA GLY A 140 10.40 27.56 -8.60
C GLY A 140 11.57 26.58 -8.51
N ASN A 141 12.17 26.40 -7.32
CA ASN A 141 13.30 25.50 -7.12
C ASN A 141 13.17 24.71 -5.80
N ALA A 142 13.75 23.51 -5.75
CA ALA A 142 13.71 22.65 -4.56
C ALA A 142 14.80 23.02 -3.52
N ARG A 143 15.51 24.13 -3.71
CA ARG A 143 16.56 24.59 -2.80
C ARG A 143 15.96 25.34 -1.62
N PRO A 144 16.35 25.01 -0.38
CA PRO A 144 15.89 25.76 0.79
C PRO A 144 16.49 27.17 0.77
N THR A 145 15.71 28.16 1.23
CA THR A 145 16.22 29.51 1.50
C THR A 145 17.10 29.49 2.75
N GLN A 146 17.86 30.57 3.01
CA GLN A 146 18.66 30.68 4.24
C GLN A 146 17.83 30.44 5.50
N LYS A 147 16.58 30.93 5.53
CA LYS A 147 15.63 30.68 6.63
C LYS A 147 15.17 29.22 6.70
N GLY A 148 14.94 28.58 5.54
CA GLY A 148 14.56 27.16 5.48
C GLY A 148 15.70 26.20 5.84
N ALA A 149 16.95 26.62 5.68
CA ALA A 149 18.13 25.82 6.01
C ALA A 149 18.54 25.90 7.50
N GLU A 150 18.05 26.90 8.22
CA GLU A 150 18.33 27.13 9.66
C GLU A 150 17.25 26.53 10.59
N LEU A 151 16.29 25.79 10.01
CA LEU A 151 15.27 24.99 10.70
C LEU A 151 15.73 23.56 10.97
#